data_AF-A0A8X7VAN7-F1
#
_entry.id   AF-A0A8X7VAN7-F1
#
_cell.length_a   1.000
_cell.length_b   1.000
_cell.length_c   1.000
_cell.angle_alpha   90.00
_cell.angle_beta   90.00
_cell.angle_gamma   90.00
#
_symmetry.space_group_name_H-M   'P 1'
#
loop_
_entity.id
_entity.type
_entity.pdbx_description
1 polymer ?
#
loop_
_entity_poly.entity_id
_entity_poly.type
_entity_poly.pdbx_seq_one_letter_code
_entity_poly.pdbx_strand_id
1 'polypeptide(L)'
;MQSRARSMHLMSQLSNKKPSISVTNEEVKDDIQLLMKSDPGLFKEIVKKHTDDVLASLNDMQHQAEKLLDNVATSCRPMSRDEKRDLQKSIKELPGGNLKRVAEIIKDHYVASGKEFSDEVTVNLEEEDGVMLWRLHFYVAAVKSARKLAS
;
A
#
# COMPACT_ATOMS: atom_id res chain seq x y z
N MET A 1 61.75 21.85 7.97
CA MET A 1 60.35 21.65 8.44
C MET A 1 59.26 22.20 7.48
N GLN A 2 59.60 22.91 6.39
CA GLN A 2 58.60 23.49 5.46
C GLN A 2 57.94 22.51 4.47
N SER A 3 58.57 21.36 4.15
CA SER A 3 58.03 20.41 3.17
C SER A 3 56.78 19.66 3.68
N ARG A 4 56.75 19.37 4.99
CA ARG A 4 55.62 18.68 5.64
C ARG A 4 54.34 19.53 5.68
N ALA A 5 54.48 20.85 5.82
CA ALA A 5 53.34 21.77 5.84
C ALA A 5 52.66 21.90 4.47
N ARG A 6 53.44 21.88 3.37
CA ARG A 6 52.89 21.91 2.00
C ARG A 6 52.13 20.62 1.65
N SER A 7 52.65 19.48 2.11
CA SER A 7 52.01 18.18 1.94
C SER A 7 50.66 18.09 2.67
N MET A 8 50.55 18.64 3.89
CA MET A 8 49.29 18.70 4.63
C MET A 8 48.25 19.65 4.00
N HIS A 9 48.69 20.75 3.37
CA HIS A 9 47.76 21.65 2.67
C HIS A 9 47.20 21.03 1.39
N LEU A 10 47.98 20.22 0.66
CA LEU A 10 47.51 19.50 -0.52
C LEU A 10 46.52 18.38 -0.16
N MET A 11 46.74 17.68 0.95
CA MET A 11 45.85 16.63 1.45
C MET A 11 44.52 17.20 2.00
N SER A 12 44.51 18.46 2.45
CA SER A 12 43.27 19.17 2.85
C SER A 12 42.36 19.50 1.65
N GLN A 13 42.92 19.66 0.45
CA GLN A 13 42.16 19.95 -0.77
C GLN A 13 41.55 18.68 -1.40
N LEU A 14 42.05 17.49 -1.00
CA LEU A 14 41.51 16.18 -1.36
C LEU A 14 40.47 15.66 -0.36
N SER A 15 40.06 16.49 0.61
CA SER A 15 38.90 16.18 1.45
C SER A 15 37.73 15.94 0.51
N ASN A 16 37.16 14.73 0.61
CA ASN A 16 35.99 14.27 -0.12
C ASN A 16 34.83 15.24 0.09
N LYS A 17 34.83 16.34 -0.67
CA LYS A 17 33.59 16.99 -1.08
C LYS A 17 32.95 15.95 -1.98
N LYS A 18 32.15 15.07 -1.35
CA LYS A 18 31.10 14.35 -2.06
C LYS A 18 30.46 15.40 -2.95
N PRO A 19 30.54 15.28 -4.29
CA PRO A 19 29.91 16.25 -5.16
C PRO A 19 28.44 16.26 -4.72
N SER A 20 28.04 17.33 -4.04
CA SER A 20 26.64 17.67 -3.93
C SER A 20 26.28 18.14 -5.31
N ILE A 21 26.17 17.19 -6.24
CA ILE A 21 25.58 17.44 -7.55
C ILE A 21 24.16 17.81 -7.16
N SER A 22 23.85 19.09 -7.20
CA SER A 22 22.46 19.51 -7.26
C SER A 22 22.00 19.10 -8.65
N VAL A 23 21.68 17.81 -8.79
CA VAL A 23 21.22 17.26 -10.04
C VAL A 23 19.92 17.99 -10.33
N THR A 24 19.91 18.77 -11.40
CA THR A 24 18.70 19.46 -11.83
C THR A 24 17.78 18.45 -12.52
N ASN A 25 16.46 18.69 -12.45
CA ASN A 25 15.49 17.79 -13.12
C ASN A 25 15.74 17.72 -14.63
N GLU A 26 16.26 18.80 -15.21
CA GLU A 26 16.68 18.92 -16.59
C GLU A 26 17.85 17.97 -16.93
N GLU A 27 18.91 17.92 -16.10
CA GLU A 27 20.03 16.99 -16.31
C GLU A 27 19.59 15.52 -16.23
N VAL A 28 18.73 15.17 -15.26
CA VAL A 28 18.17 13.80 -15.15
C VAL A 28 17.39 13.43 -16.40
N LYS A 29 16.60 14.36 -16.93
CA LYS A 29 15.78 14.13 -18.12
C LYS A 29 16.62 13.88 -19.36
N ASP A 30 17.72 14.62 -19.52
CA ASP A 30 18.64 14.46 -20.64
C ASP A 30 19.38 13.12 -20.56
N ASP A 31 19.83 12.72 -19.37
CA ASP A 31 20.47 11.41 -19.14
C ASP A 31 19.52 10.24 -19.43
N ILE A 32 18.25 10.35 -19.02
CA ILE A 32 17.23 9.35 -19.32
C ILE A 32 17.02 9.25 -20.83
N GLN A 33 16.88 10.38 -21.53
CA GLN A 33 16.72 10.39 -22.98
C GLN A 33 17.93 9.81 -23.71
N LEU A 34 19.13 10.09 -23.21
CA LEU A 34 20.37 9.54 -23.76
C LEU A 34 20.43 8.02 -23.57
N LEU A 35 20.09 7.52 -22.38
CA LEU A 35 20.06 6.10 -22.07
C LEU A 35 19.01 5.37 -22.93
N MET A 36 17.81 5.94 -23.09
CA MET A 36 16.76 5.40 -23.95
C MET A 36 17.21 5.26 -25.41
N LYS A 37 18.03 6.18 -25.91
CA LYS A 37 18.54 6.17 -27.30
C LYS A 37 19.74 5.24 -27.46
N SER A 38 20.63 5.20 -26.47
CA SER A 38 21.92 4.52 -26.58
C SER A 38 21.82 3.03 -26.24
N ASP A 39 21.05 2.68 -25.21
CA ASP A 39 20.83 1.29 -24.80
C ASP A 39 19.37 1.10 -24.30
N PRO A 40 18.43 0.86 -25.23
CA PRO A 40 17.03 0.60 -24.89
C PRO A 40 16.84 -0.64 -24.00
N GLY A 41 17.75 -1.62 -24.09
CA GLY A 41 17.69 -2.86 -23.32
C GLY A 41 17.98 -2.59 -21.84
N LEU A 42 19.08 -1.91 -21.56
CA LEU A 42 19.46 -1.48 -20.22
C LEU A 42 18.42 -0.52 -19.62
N PHE A 43 17.90 0.43 -20.40
CA PHE A 43 16.80 1.31 -19.95
C PHE A 43 15.59 0.50 -19.48
N LYS A 44 15.14 -0.46 -20.31
CA LYS A 44 13.99 -1.30 -19.98
C LYS A 44 14.23 -2.14 -18.73
N GLU A 45 15.43 -2.69 -18.55
CA GLU A 45 15.79 -3.45 -17.36
C GLU A 45 15.75 -2.60 -16.09
N ILE A 46 16.33 -1.39 -16.13
CA ILE A 46 16.33 -0.45 -15.00
C ILE A 46 14.90 -0.04 -14.64
N VAL A 47 14.09 0.36 -15.64
CA VAL A 47 12.68 0.74 -15.41
C VAL A 47 11.88 -0.43 -14.85
N LYS A 48 12.06 -1.63 -15.40
CA LYS A 48 11.39 -2.82 -14.89
C LYS A 48 11.76 -3.08 -13.43
N LYS A 49 13.06 -3.10 -13.10
CA LYS A 49 13.52 -3.32 -11.73
C LYS A 49 12.92 -2.31 -10.75
N HIS A 50 12.98 -1.02 -11.08
CA HIS A 50 12.38 0.01 -10.22
C HIS A 50 10.87 -0.12 -10.11
N THR A 51 10.19 -0.49 -11.18
CA THR A 51 8.74 -0.75 -11.15
C THR A 51 8.43 -1.93 -10.24
N ASP A 52 9.17 -3.04 -10.36
CA ASP A 52 9.01 -4.23 -9.53
C ASP A 52 9.28 -3.92 -8.05
N ASP A 53 10.34 -3.15 -7.75
CA ASP A 53 10.69 -2.71 -6.38
C ASP A 53 9.57 -1.84 -5.77
N VAL A 54 9.04 -0.88 -6.53
CA VAL A 54 7.93 -0.01 -6.08
C VAL A 54 6.65 -0.82 -5.89
N LEU A 55 6.33 -1.75 -6.79
CA LEU A 55 5.17 -2.63 -6.66
C LEU A 55 5.30 -3.53 -5.42
N ALA A 56 6.48 -4.09 -5.16
CA ALA A 56 6.74 -4.88 -3.96
C ALA A 56 6.53 -4.05 -2.69
N SER A 57 7.03 -2.81 -2.65
CA SER A 57 6.83 -1.89 -1.52
C SER A 57 5.35 -1.52 -1.32
N LEU A 58 4.61 -1.25 -2.41
CA LEU A 58 3.17 -0.97 -2.33
C LEU A 58 2.38 -2.15 -1.80
N ASN A 59 2.68 -3.37 -2.25
CA ASN A 59 2.04 -4.59 -1.78
C ASN A 59 2.33 -4.85 -0.30
N ASP A 60 3.57 -4.61 0.15
CA ASP A 60 3.93 -4.75 1.56
C ASP A 60 3.18 -3.73 2.44
N MET A 61 3.10 -2.46 2.02
CA MET A 61 2.32 -1.44 2.72
C MET A 61 0.82 -1.78 2.77
N GLN A 62 0.26 -2.29 1.67
CA GLN A 62 -1.13 -2.76 1.65
C GLN A 62 -1.32 -3.90 2.66
N HIS A 63 -0.43 -4.90 2.67
CA HIS A 63 -0.52 -6.01 3.62
C HIS A 63 -0.42 -5.56 5.08
N GLN A 64 0.49 -4.61 5.38
CA GLN A 64 0.60 -4.03 6.71
C GLN A 64 -0.68 -3.28 7.13
N ALA A 65 -1.31 -2.53 6.22
CA ALA A 65 -2.57 -1.85 6.48
C ALA A 65 -3.71 -2.85 6.76
N GLU A 66 -3.80 -3.92 5.99
CA GLU A 66 -4.79 -4.99 6.24
C GLU A 66 -4.59 -5.63 7.61
N LYS A 67 -3.35 -5.96 7.97
CA LYS A 67 -3.03 -6.51 9.30
C LYS A 67 -3.38 -5.55 10.45
N LEU A 68 -3.18 -4.25 10.26
CA LEU A 68 -3.59 -3.25 11.25
C LEU A 68 -5.12 -3.23 11.43
N LEU A 69 -5.87 -3.33 10.34
CA LEU A 69 -7.33 -3.42 10.39
C LEU A 69 -7.80 -4.70 11.10
N ASP A 70 -7.16 -5.84 10.84
CA ASP A 70 -7.43 -7.09 11.56
C ASP A 70 -7.14 -6.96 13.06
N ASN A 71 -5.99 -6.38 13.42
CA ASN A 71 -5.64 -6.14 14.82
C ASN A 71 -6.69 -5.25 15.53
N VAL A 72 -7.16 -4.19 14.87
CA VAL A 72 -8.23 -3.37 15.44
C VAL A 72 -9.52 -4.18 15.59
N ALA A 73 -9.91 -4.95 14.58
CA ALA A 73 -11.12 -5.77 14.63
C ALA A 73 -11.08 -6.86 15.71
N THR A 74 -9.93 -7.50 15.95
CA THR A 74 -9.77 -8.50 17.04
C THR A 74 -9.93 -7.89 18.43
N SER A 75 -9.67 -6.60 18.60
CA SER A 75 -9.86 -5.89 19.88
C SER A 75 -11.31 -5.46 20.13
N CYS A 76 -12.19 -5.57 19.13
CA CYS A 76 -13.57 -5.14 19.23
C CYS A 76 -14.44 -6.19 19.95
N ARG A 77 -15.43 -5.74 20.73
CA ARG A 77 -16.41 -6.62 21.37
C ARG A 77 -17.27 -7.35 20.32
N PRO A 78 -17.90 -8.49 20.63
CA PRO A 78 -18.88 -9.09 19.72
C PRO A 78 -19.98 -8.12 19.32
N MET A 79 -20.40 -8.17 18.05
CA MET A 79 -21.55 -7.40 17.57
C MET A 79 -22.86 -7.95 18.12
N SER A 80 -23.77 -7.05 18.46
CA SER A 80 -25.16 -7.37 18.76
C SER A 80 -25.91 -7.76 17.48
N ARG A 81 -27.09 -8.40 17.65
CA ARG A 81 -27.96 -8.76 16.53
C ARG A 81 -28.43 -7.54 15.75
N ASP A 82 -28.70 -6.43 16.44
CA ASP A 82 -29.14 -5.20 15.79
C ASP A 82 -27.98 -4.58 14.98
N GLU A 83 -26.76 -4.60 15.51
CA GLU A 83 -25.58 -4.14 14.76
C GLU A 83 -25.34 -4.98 13.50
N LYS A 84 -25.51 -6.30 13.58
CA LYS A 84 -25.40 -7.19 12.42
C LYS A 84 -26.47 -6.89 11.36
N ARG A 85 -27.72 -6.63 11.78
CA ARG A 85 -28.80 -6.26 10.86
C ARG A 85 -28.55 -4.91 10.19
N ASP A 86 -28.08 -3.93 10.95
CA ASP A 86 -27.73 -2.61 10.43
C ASP A 86 -26.55 -2.68 9.45
N LEU A 87 -25.56 -3.53 9.75
CA LEU A 87 -24.46 -3.82 8.85
C LEU A 87 -24.97 -4.45 7.55
N GLN A 88 -25.82 -5.47 7.64
CA GLN A 88 -26.42 -6.12 6.46
C GLN A 88 -27.15 -5.12 5.57
N LYS A 89 -27.96 -4.26 6.16
CA LYS A 89 -28.68 -3.20 5.44
C LYS A 89 -27.70 -2.24 4.78
N SER A 90 -26.69 -1.79 5.54
CA SER A 90 -25.71 -0.82 5.06
C SER A 90 -24.86 -1.36 3.90
N ILE A 91 -24.53 -2.66 3.89
CA ILE A 91 -23.84 -3.32 2.78
C ILE A 91 -24.69 -3.25 1.51
N LYS A 92 -25.99 -3.57 1.60
CA LYS A 92 -26.91 -3.53 0.45
C LYS A 92 -27.09 -2.13 -0.16
N GLU A 93 -26.85 -1.08 0.61
CA GLU A 93 -26.93 0.32 0.18
C GLU A 93 -25.64 0.83 -0.49
N LEU A 94 -24.58 0.02 -0.52
CA LEU A 94 -23.31 0.41 -1.12
C LEU A 94 -23.39 0.46 -2.66
N PRO A 95 -22.68 1.40 -3.32
CA PRO A 95 -22.50 1.37 -4.76
C PRO A 95 -21.79 0.08 -5.21
N GLY A 96 -22.05 -0.37 -6.45
CA GLY A 96 -21.55 -1.66 -6.96
C GLY A 96 -20.03 -1.85 -6.87
N GLY A 97 -19.24 -0.81 -7.13
CA GLY A 97 -17.78 -0.88 -6.99
C GLY A 97 -17.33 -1.18 -5.56
N ASN A 98 -18.09 -0.74 -4.56
CA ASN A 98 -17.78 -1.00 -3.16
C ASN A 98 -18.20 -2.41 -2.70
N LEU A 99 -19.21 -3.01 -3.34
CA LEU A 99 -19.60 -4.40 -3.10
C LEU A 99 -18.51 -5.39 -3.52
N LYS A 100 -17.75 -5.07 -4.58
CA LYS A 100 -16.59 -5.88 -4.97
C LYS A 100 -15.58 -5.98 -3.84
N ARG A 101 -15.25 -4.86 -3.18
CA ARG A 101 -14.33 -4.86 -2.05
C ARG A 101 -14.89 -5.59 -0.83
N VAL A 102 -16.20 -5.55 -0.59
CA VAL A 102 -16.85 -6.37 0.46
C VAL A 102 -16.61 -7.87 0.20
N ALA A 103 -16.81 -8.32 -1.04
CA ALA A 103 -16.57 -9.71 -1.42
C ALA A 103 -15.09 -10.11 -1.25
N GLU A 104 -14.16 -9.21 -1.60
CA GLU A 104 -12.72 -9.44 -1.36
C GLU A 104 -12.40 -9.59 0.13
N ILE A 105 -12.93 -8.73 1.00
CA ILE A 105 -12.72 -8.82 2.46
C ILE A 105 -13.20 -10.18 3.00
N ILE A 106 -14.38 -10.64 2.57
CA ILE A 106 -14.94 -11.94 2.97
C ILE A 106 -14.04 -13.08 2.47
N LYS A 107 -13.66 -13.02 1.19
CA LYS A 107 -12.80 -14.02 0.56
C LYS A 107 -11.46 -14.15 1.28
N ASP A 108 -10.79 -13.03 1.50
CA ASP A 108 -9.47 -13.00 2.14
C ASP A 108 -9.55 -13.59 3.56
N HIS A 109 -10.62 -13.28 4.30
CA HIS A 109 -10.86 -13.82 5.63
C HIS A 109 -11.12 -15.33 5.62
N TYR A 110 -11.91 -15.84 4.68
CA TYR A 110 -12.17 -17.27 4.54
C TYR A 110 -10.92 -18.04 4.16
N VAL A 111 -10.15 -17.52 3.20
CA VAL A 111 -8.85 -18.10 2.80
C VAL A 111 -7.90 -18.17 3.99
N ALA A 112 -7.79 -17.09 4.77
CA ALA A 112 -6.98 -17.06 5.98
C ALA A 112 -7.46 -18.06 7.05
N SER A 113 -8.76 -18.32 7.10
CA SER A 113 -9.39 -19.27 8.02
C SER A 113 -9.43 -20.71 7.51
N GLY A 114 -8.91 -20.98 6.30
CA GLY A 114 -8.97 -22.30 5.66
C GLY A 114 -10.39 -22.74 5.26
N LYS A 115 -11.34 -21.82 5.16
CA LYS A 115 -12.71 -22.09 4.70
C LYS A 115 -12.76 -22.09 3.17
N GLU A 116 -13.59 -22.96 2.61
CA GLU A 116 -13.89 -22.96 1.17
C GLU A 116 -14.73 -21.72 0.80
N PHE A 117 -14.45 -21.11 -0.35
CA PHE A 117 -15.13 -19.91 -0.83
C PHE A 117 -15.60 -20.12 -2.27
N SER A 118 -16.89 -19.88 -2.53
CA SER A 118 -17.51 -19.92 -3.86
C SER A 118 -17.58 -18.51 -4.46
N ASP A 119 -17.62 -18.41 -5.79
CA ASP A 119 -17.77 -17.14 -6.51
C ASP A 119 -19.11 -16.43 -6.18
N GLU A 120 -20.12 -17.19 -5.76
CA GLU A 120 -21.39 -16.64 -5.27
C GLU A 120 -21.34 -16.47 -3.73
N VAL A 121 -21.18 -15.21 -3.31
CA VAL A 121 -21.00 -14.85 -1.90
C VAL A 121 -22.35 -14.73 -1.20
N THR A 122 -22.83 -15.84 -0.65
CA THR A 122 -23.94 -15.84 0.31
C THR A 122 -23.38 -15.95 1.72
N VAL A 123 -23.38 -14.83 2.46
CA VAL A 123 -22.86 -14.78 3.84
C VAL A 123 -23.99 -14.60 4.83
N ASN A 124 -24.07 -15.50 5.81
CA ASN A 124 -24.92 -15.35 6.97
C ASN A 124 -24.15 -14.62 8.10
N LEU A 125 -24.33 -13.31 8.22
CA LEU A 125 -23.64 -12.50 9.24
C LEU A 125 -23.92 -12.94 10.69
N GLU A 126 -24.96 -13.75 10.94
CA GLU A 126 -25.23 -14.26 12.28
C GLU A 126 -24.24 -15.34 12.71
N GLU A 127 -23.66 -16.07 11.77
CA GLU A 127 -22.78 -17.22 12.00
C GLU A 127 -21.29 -16.89 11.85
N GLU A 128 -20.96 -15.68 11.39
CA GLU A 128 -19.58 -15.26 11.19
C GLU A 128 -18.92 -14.70 12.45
N ASP A 129 -17.59 -14.78 12.49
CA ASP A 129 -16.81 -14.29 13.62
C ASP A 129 -16.75 -12.76 13.69
N GLY A 130 -16.44 -12.27 14.89
CA GLY A 130 -16.41 -10.84 15.17
C GLY A 130 -15.39 -10.07 14.33
N VAL A 131 -14.26 -10.68 13.96
CA VAL A 131 -13.20 -10.00 13.21
C VAL A 131 -13.72 -9.64 11.82
N MET A 132 -14.27 -10.62 11.10
CA MET A 132 -14.85 -10.41 9.78
C MET A 132 -15.97 -9.36 9.81
N LEU A 133 -16.86 -9.45 10.81
CA LEU A 133 -17.97 -8.50 10.94
C LEU A 133 -17.46 -7.07 11.14
N TRP A 134 -16.51 -6.84 12.05
CA TRP A 134 -15.99 -5.50 12.30
C TRP A 134 -15.20 -4.95 11.11
N ARG A 135 -14.49 -5.82 10.37
CA ARG A 135 -13.81 -5.45 9.12
C ARG A 135 -14.80 -4.89 8.11
N LEU A 136 -15.92 -5.59 7.90
CA LEU A 136 -16.99 -5.11 7.03
C LEU A 136 -17.60 -3.80 7.54
N HIS A 137 -17.86 -3.70 8.84
CA HIS A 137 -18.41 -2.48 9.44
C HIS A 137 -17.52 -1.26 9.22
N PHE A 138 -16.21 -1.36 9.51
CA PHE A 138 -15.28 -0.24 9.31
C PHE A 138 -15.18 0.18 7.84
N TYR A 139 -15.14 -0.79 6.92
CA TYR A 139 -15.14 -0.50 5.50
C TYR A 139 -16.41 0.26 5.07
N VAL A 140 -17.59 -0.25 5.44
CA VAL A 140 -18.88 0.40 5.14
C VAL A 140 -18.94 1.81 5.72
N ALA A 141 -18.49 2.00 6.97
CA ALA A 141 -18.44 3.30 7.62
C ALA A 141 -17.51 4.29 6.89
N ALA A 142 -16.34 3.82 6.45
CA ALA A 142 -15.40 4.63 5.67
C ALA A 142 -16.01 5.07 4.33
N VAL A 143 -16.68 4.16 3.61
CA VAL A 143 -17.36 4.49 2.34
C VAL A 143 -18.49 5.50 2.55
N LYS A 144 -19.32 5.30 3.58
CA LYS A 144 -20.40 6.25 3.91
C LYS A 144 -19.83 7.64 4.26
N SER A 145 -18.72 7.69 4.98
CA SER A 145 -18.05 8.93 5.34
C SER A 145 -17.46 9.64 4.12
N ALA A 146 -16.77 8.91 3.24
CA ALA A 146 -16.21 9.46 2.00
C ALA A 146 -17.29 10.04 1.08
N ARG A 147 -18.43 9.35 0.94
CA ARG A 147 -19.57 9.83 0.15
C ARG A 147 -20.16 11.12 0.72
N LYS A 148 -20.30 11.19 2.05
CA LYS A 148 -20.78 12.39 2.75
C LYS A 148 -19.85 13.58 2.52
N LEU A 149 -18.54 13.37 2.52
CA LEU A 149 -17.56 14.43 2.28
C LEU A 149 -17.48 14.89 0.81
N ALA A 150 -17.88 14.02 -0.12
CA ALA A 150 -17.94 14.34 -1.55
C ALA A 150 -19.25 15.03 -1.98
N SER A 151 -20.21 15.19 -1.07
CA SER A 151 -21.52 15.85 -1.30
C SER A 151 -21.47 17.30 -0.82
#